data_AF-A0A7W1CBF0-F1
#
_entry.id   AF-A0A7W1CBF0-F1
#
_cell.length_a   1.000
_cell.length_b   1.000
_cell.length_c   1.000
_cell.angle_alpha   90.00
_cell.angle_beta   90.00
_cell.angle_gamma   90.00
#
_symmetry.space_group_name_H-M   'P 1'
#
loop_
_entity.id
_entity.type
_entity.pdbx_description
1 polymer ?
#
loop_
_entity_poly.entity_id
_entity_poly.type
_entity_poly.pdbx_seq_one_letter_code
_entity_poly.pdbx_strand_id
1 'polypeptide(L)'
;MSKNFQILMRFAFAFIIIVVGNYVIVAQTTLTGDWKANINSDKSDKLYLSFERRAEKGGRNQMGQSYDFSDLQNLNREQARGSGAVRFSLVREAGTIDCEGSFNNGKGSGTFRFTPNPQFVSMMKTRGFDFETDSSNDKKKDFEDRLFAAATLNVTTVLADDLLAADFGKLDVEDLFKAAIFKVNSQFMREMKASGFPNLTMEDLVKARIFKIDAEFVRQVAQMGFDKEPFESLVKMRIFKVTPEFIAEARSEGLTDLNAEDLVKMRIFKIDSQFIRQAKADGVPLEVEKLVQKRIGVWRK
;
A
#
# COMPACT_ATOMS: atom_id res chain seq x y z
N MET A 1 -57.78 -80.56 -4.09
CA MET A 1 -56.34 -80.89 -4.00
C MET A 1 -55.63 -80.00 -4.99
N SER A 2 -54.63 -79.17 -4.73
CA SER A 2 -53.79 -78.82 -3.59
C SER A 2 -53.20 -77.43 -3.93
N LYS A 3 -52.94 -76.63 -2.90
CA LYS A 3 -52.52 -75.22 -2.92
C LYS A 3 -51.20 -74.99 -3.67
N ASN A 4 -50.99 -73.80 -4.26
CA ASN A 4 -50.02 -72.81 -3.74
C ASN A 4 -49.90 -71.54 -4.61
N PHE A 5 -49.63 -70.45 -3.90
CA PHE A 5 -49.60 -69.03 -4.24
C PHE A 5 -48.14 -68.59 -4.45
N GLN A 6 -47.81 -67.79 -5.48
CA GLN A 6 -46.66 -66.85 -5.54
C GLN A 6 -46.67 -66.10 -6.89
N ILE A 7 -47.04 -64.81 -6.93
CA ILE A 7 -46.19 -63.60 -6.87
C ILE A 7 -45.40 -63.32 -8.18
N LEU A 8 -45.92 -62.31 -8.87
CA LEU A 8 -45.31 -61.27 -9.72
C LEU A 8 -43.75 -61.22 -9.79
N MET A 9 -43.17 -61.25 -11.00
CA MET A 9 -41.91 -60.52 -11.26
C MET A 9 -41.79 -60.06 -12.72
N ARG A 10 -41.84 -58.73 -12.89
CA ARG A 10 -41.56 -58.00 -14.13
C ARG A 10 -40.04 -57.87 -14.28
N PHE A 11 -39.47 -58.25 -15.42
CA PHE A 11 -38.09 -57.90 -15.76
C PHE A 11 -38.10 -56.71 -16.72
N ALA A 12 -37.89 -55.51 -16.18
CA ALA A 12 -37.51 -54.33 -16.96
C ALA A 12 -35.98 -54.22 -16.88
N PHE A 13 -35.29 -54.39 -18.01
CA PHE A 13 -33.85 -54.12 -18.11
C PHE A 13 -33.64 -52.60 -18.13
N ALA A 14 -33.15 -52.04 -17.03
CA ALA A 14 -32.65 -50.68 -16.98
C ALA A 14 -31.22 -50.64 -17.53
N PHE A 15 -31.03 -49.98 -18.67
CA PHE A 15 -29.70 -49.61 -19.17
C PHE A 15 -29.18 -48.45 -18.31
N ILE A 16 -28.18 -48.71 -17.47
CA ILE A 16 -27.41 -47.65 -16.81
C ILE A 16 -26.36 -47.16 -17.81
N ILE A 17 -26.62 -46.01 -18.43
CA ILE A 17 -25.59 -45.27 -19.16
C ILE A 17 -24.71 -44.58 -18.11
N ILE A 18 -23.54 -45.15 -17.83
CA ILE A 18 -22.49 -44.47 -17.07
C ILE A 18 -21.82 -43.50 -18.04
N VAL A 19 -22.25 -42.24 -18.01
CA VAL A 19 -21.51 -41.14 -18.64
C VAL A 19 -20.27 -40.91 -17.77
N VAL A 20 -19.16 -41.53 -18.12
CA VAL A 20 -17.85 -41.17 -17.56
C VAL A 20 -17.47 -39.83 -18.17
N GLY A 21 -17.92 -38.75 -17.54
CA GLY A 21 -17.42 -37.42 -17.83
C GLY A 21 -15.92 -37.43 -17.57
N ASN A 22 -15.12 -37.19 -18.61
CA ASN A 22 -13.73 -36.80 -18.45
C ASN A 22 -13.73 -35.43 -17.77
N TYR A 23 -13.86 -35.42 -16.45
CA TYR A 23 -13.43 -34.28 -15.67
C TYR A 23 -11.91 -34.22 -15.83
N VAL A 24 -11.45 -33.38 -16.74
CA VAL A 24 -10.11 -32.85 -16.63
C VAL A 24 -10.10 -32.10 -15.31
N ILE A 25 -9.62 -32.74 -14.25
CA ILE A 25 -9.21 -32.03 -13.04
C ILE A 25 -8.01 -31.22 -13.50
N VAL A 26 -8.28 -29.99 -13.95
CA VAL A 26 -7.23 -28.99 -14.09
C VAL A 26 -6.75 -28.79 -12.67
N ALA A 27 -5.57 -29.32 -12.34
CA ALA A 27 -4.90 -28.97 -11.11
C ALA A 27 -4.79 -27.44 -11.14
N GLN A 28 -5.63 -26.76 -10.36
CA GLN A 28 -5.44 -25.33 -10.11
C GLN A 28 -4.07 -25.25 -9.46
N THR A 29 -3.09 -24.74 -10.22
CA THR A 29 -1.77 -24.44 -9.71
C THR A 29 -2.00 -23.54 -8.51
N THR A 30 -1.84 -24.09 -7.30
CA THR A 30 -2.15 -23.31 -6.11
C THR A 30 -0.93 -22.48 -5.81
N LEU A 31 -1.09 -21.17 -5.73
CA LEU A 31 0.00 -20.29 -5.32
C LEU A 31 0.38 -20.64 -3.87
N THR A 32 1.59 -21.15 -3.71
CA THR A 32 2.16 -21.56 -2.41
C THR A 32 3.50 -20.88 -2.17
N GLY A 33 3.93 -20.87 -0.91
CA GLY A 33 5.26 -20.40 -0.55
C GLY A 33 5.53 -20.59 0.94
N ASP A 34 6.55 -19.89 1.41
CA ASP A 34 6.94 -19.87 2.82
C ASP A 34 6.46 -18.58 3.48
N TRP A 35 6.19 -18.61 4.77
CA TRP A 35 5.97 -17.43 5.58
C TRP A 35 6.95 -17.36 6.74
N LYS A 36 7.26 -16.13 7.14
CA LYS A 36 8.01 -15.80 8.36
C LYS A 36 7.24 -14.75 9.11
N ALA A 37 7.20 -14.86 10.43
CA ALA A 37 6.52 -13.90 11.27
C ALA A 37 7.36 -13.52 12.49
N ASN A 38 7.17 -12.30 12.99
CA ASN A 38 7.69 -11.90 14.28
C ASN A 38 6.80 -10.86 14.95
N ILE A 39 6.85 -10.79 16.27
CA ILE A 39 6.23 -9.74 17.05
C ILE A 39 7.30 -8.68 17.34
N ASN A 40 7.14 -7.49 16.75
CA ASN A 40 8.05 -6.37 16.97
C ASN A 40 7.79 -5.75 18.35
N SER A 41 8.46 -6.26 19.38
CA SER A 41 8.37 -5.89 20.81
C SER A 41 7.17 -6.44 21.59
N ASP A 42 7.35 -6.59 22.90
CA ASP A 42 6.33 -7.09 23.83
C ASP A 42 5.11 -6.17 23.99
N LYS A 43 5.14 -4.96 23.42
CA LYS A 43 4.02 -4.02 23.45
C LYS A 43 3.26 -3.94 22.13
N SER A 44 3.73 -4.60 21.05
CA SER A 44 3.01 -4.59 19.77
C SER A 44 1.80 -5.52 19.81
N ASP A 45 0.63 -4.98 19.48
CA ASP A 45 -0.61 -5.73 19.24
C ASP A 45 -0.69 -6.24 17.79
N LYS A 46 0.41 -6.12 17.02
CA LYS A 46 0.52 -6.53 15.63
C LYS A 46 1.58 -7.60 15.43
N LEU A 47 1.31 -8.48 14.47
CA LEU A 47 2.23 -9.48 13.96
C LEU A 47 2.83 -8.99 12.65
N TYR A 48 4.15 -8.83 12.58
CA TYR A 48 4.82 -8.70 11.28
C TYR A 48 4.81 -10.09 10.62
N LEU A 49 4.18 -10.20 9.46
CA LEU A 49 4.08 -11.43 8.68
C LEU A 49 4.58 -11.15 7.26
N SER A 50 5.52 -11.97 6.81
CA SER A 50 6.14 -11.90 5.50
C SER A 50 5.93 -13.21 4.76
N PHE A 51 5.36 -13.12 3.57
CA PHE A 51 5.24 -14.21 2.62
C PHE A 51 6.39 -14.16 1.63
N GLU A 52 6.95 -15.31 1.31
CA GLU A 52 8.06 -15.51 0.41
C GLU A 52 7.69 -16.55 -0.64
N ARG A 53 7.98 -16.25 -1.90
CA ARG A 53 7.76 -17.16 -3.03
C ARG A 53 8.98 -17.18 -3.92
N ARG A 54 9.34 -18.36 -4.42
CA ARG A 54 10.38 -18.50 -5.43
C ARG A 54 9.81 -18.17 -6.81
N ALA A 55 10.43 -17.24 -7.51
CA ALA A 55 10.16 -17.01 -8.92
C ALA A 55 10.97 -18.00 -9.77
N GLU A 56 10.36 -18.50 -10.85
CA GLU A 56 10.97 -19.48 -11.76
C GLU A 56 12.33 -19.05 -12.36
N LYS A 57 12.58 -17.74 -12.48
CA LYS A 57 13.85 -17.18 -12.98
C LYS A 57 14.90 -16.93 -11.88
N GLY A 58 14.79 -17.61 -10.73
CA GLY A 58 15.73 -17.47 -9.61
C GLY A 58 15.54 -16.22 -8.73
N GLY A 59 14.51 -15.42 -9.01
CA GLY A 59 14.11 -14.31 -8.15
C GLY A 59 13.37 -14.78 -6.91
N ARG A 60 13.38 -13.98 -5.84
CA ARG A 60 12.60 -14.21 -4.62
C ARG A 60 11.62 -13.06 -4.46
N ASN A 61 10.33 -13.36 -4.53
CA ASN A 61 9.27 -12.38 -4.26
C ASN A 61 8.97 -12.44 -2.78
N GLN A 62 9.11 -11.31 -2.09
CA GLN A 62 8.83 -11.19 -0.67
C GLN A 62 7.86 -10.05 -0.43
N MET A 63 6.76 -10.34 0.27
CA MET A 63 5.74 -9.37 0.67
C MET A 63 5.58 -9.45 2.18
N GLY A 64 5.82 -8.37 2.91
CA GLY A 64 5.73 -8.37 4.36
C GLY A 64 5.18 -7.08 4.93
N GLN A 65 4.31 -7.21 5.93
CA GLN A 65 3.72 -6.08 6.65
C GLN A 65 3.23 -6.52 8.03
N SER A 66 2.75 -5.57 8.82
CA SER A 66 2.16 -5.85 10.12
C SER A 66 0.64 -6.00 10.01
N TYR A 67 0.10 -7.07 10.59
CA TYR A 67 -1.33 -7.37 10.66
C TYR A 67 -1.80 -7.28 12.11
N ASP A 68 -3.04 -6.83 12.30
CA ASP A 68 -3.71 -6.94 13.59
C ASP A 68 -4.10 -8.40 13.82
N PHE A 69 -4.00 -8.92 15.06
CA PHE A 69 -4.38 -10.32 15.32
C PHE A 69 -5.84 -10.63 14.98
N SER A 70 -6.72 -9.62 15.01
CA SER A 70 -8.11 -9.75 14.57
C SER A 70 -8.26 -10.05 13.08
N ASP A 71 -7.23 -9.80 12.26
CA ASP A 71 -7.21 -10.17 10.85
C ASP A 71 -6.90 -11.66 10.62
N LEU A 72 -6.37 -12.34 11.64
CA LEU A 72 -5.83 -13.70 11.54
C LEU A 72 -6.76 -14.68 12.25
N GLN A 73 -7.52 -15.43 11.45
CA GLN A 73 -8.40 -16.46 12.00
C GLN A 73 -7.56 -17.58 12.60
N ASN A 74 -7.89 -17.98 13.83
CA ASN A 74 -7.20 -19.05 14.58
C ASN A 74 -5.74 -18.76 14.98
N LEU A 75 -5.32 -17.48 14.98
CA LEU A 75 -4.07 -17.06 15.60
C LEU A 75 -4.30 -15.85 16.52
N ASN A 76 -4.07 -16.05 17.81
CA ASN A 76 -4.02 -14.97 18.78
C ASN A 76 -2.58 -14.67 19.22
N ARG A 77 -2.44 -13.63 20.05
CA ARG A 77 -1.14 -13.15 20.51
C ARG A 77 -0.43 -14.17 21.40
N GLU A 78 -1.17 -14.86 22.24
CA GLU A 78 -0.66 -15.87 23.18
C GLU A 78 -0.06 -17.04 22.42
N GLN A 79 -0.74 -17.53 21.39
CA GLN A 79 -0.25 -18.57 20.49
C GLN A 79 1.03 -18.14 19.75
N ALA A 80 1.07 -16.91 19.24
CA ALA A 80 2.24 -16.39 18.54
C ALA A 80 3.45 -16.16 19.47
N ARG A 81 3.23 -15.86 20.75
CA ARG A 81 4.29 -15.74 21.77
C ARG A 81 4.79 -17.07 22.30
N GLY A 82 3.92 -18.06 22.35
CA GLY A 82 4.26 -19.40 22.81
C GLY A 82 5.22 -20.13 21.88
N SER A 83 5.41 -21.41 22.18
CA SER A 83 6.12 -22.35 21.34
C SER A 83 5.19 -23.48 20.97
N GLY A 84 4.94 -23.70 19.68
CA GLY A 84 3.99 -24.70 19.23
C GLY A 84 3.60 -24.58 17.76
N ALA A 85 2.95 -25.63 17.27
CA ALA A 85 2.38 -25.66 15.93
C ALA A 85 1.16 -24.73 15.84
N VAL A 86 0.98 -24.10 14.69
CA VAL A 86 -0.15 -23.20 14.41
C VAL A 86 -0.73 -23.49 13.04
N ARG A 87 -2.03 -23.25 12.92
CA ARG A 87 -2.76 -23.15 11.66
C ARG A 87 -3.67 -21.95 11.73
N PHE A 88 -3.54 -21.04 10.78
CA PHE A 88 -4.28 -19.79 10.77
C PHE A 88 -4.53 -19.31 9.36
N SER A 89 -5.52 -18.44 9.17
CA SER A 89 -5.90 -17.98 7.84
C SER A 89 -6.07 -16.45 7.82
N LEU A 90 -5.57 -15.83 6.76
CA LEU A 90 -5.92 -14.45 6.39
C LEU A 90 -7.04 -14.52 5.34
N VAL A 91 -8.27 -14.19 5.74
CA VAL A 91 -9.45 -14.25 4.87
C VAL A 91 -9.82 -12.83 4.42
N ARG A 92 -9.70 -12.57 3.11
CA ARG A 92 -9.99 -11.26 2.49
C ARG A 92 -10.90 -11.44 1.27
N GLU A 93 -11.46 -10.33 0.77
CA GLU A 93 -12.33 -10.37 -0.40
C GLU A 93 -11.62 -11.01 -1.61
N ALA A 94 -10.35 -10.67 -1.85
CA ALA A 94 -9.57 -11.19 -2.97
C ALA A 94 -9.20 -12.68 -2.86
N GLY A 95 -9.29 -13.28 -1.68
CA GLY A 95 -8.98 -14.69 -1.46
C GLY A 95 -8.55 -15.00 -0.02
N THR A 96 -8.25 -16.27 0.21
CA THR A 96 -7.81 -16.79 1.51
C THR A 96 -6.36 -17.26 1.44
N ILE A 97 -5.54 -16.83 2.42
CA ILE A 97 -4.19 -17.34 2.62
C ILE A 97 -4.21 -18.25 3.86
N ASP A 98 -4.14 -19.55 3.65
CA ASP A 98 -4.03 -20.54 4.72
C ASP A 98 -2.55 -20.77 5.06
N CYS A 99 -2.21 -20.66 6.34
CA CYS A 99 -0.86 -20.78 6.85
C CYS A 99 -0.77 -21.94 7.83
N GLU A 100 0.26 -22.78 7.68
CA GLU A 100 0.64 -23.78 8.66
C GLU A 100 2.12 -23.64 9.02
N GLY A 101 2.47 -23.95 10.27
CA GLY A 101 3.85 -23.88 10.73
C GLY A 101 3.94 -23.89 12.24
N SER A 102 4.92 -23.17 12.78
CA SER A 102 5.10 -23.06 14.23
C SER A 102 5.59 -21.69 14.63
N PHE A 103 5.34 -21.35 15.89
CA PHE A 103 5.97 -20.25 16.60
C PHE A 103 6.93 -20.78 17.65
N ASN A 104 7.94 -19.97 17.97
CA ASN A 104 8.83 -20.13 19.10
C ASN A 104 9.22 -18.74 19.61
N ASN A 105 8.72 -18.38 20.79
CA ASN A 105 9.02 -17.12 21.47
C ASN A 105 8.84 -15.88 20.57
N GLY A 106 7.66 -15.72 20.00
CA GLY A 106 7.31 -14.55 19.17
C GLY A 106 7.88 -14.57 17.75
N LYS A 107 8.62 -15.61 17.34
CA LYS A 107 9.09 -15.81 15.96
C LYS A 107 8.40 -17.03 15.37
N GLY A 108 7.85 -16.89 14.16
CA GLY A 108 7.16 -17.97 13.48
C GLY A 108 7.66 -18.20 12.06
N SER A 109 7.48 -19.42 11.58
CA SER A 109 7.73 -19.76 10.18
C SER A 109 6.91 -20.98 9.76
N GLY A 110 6.66 -21.10 8.46
CA GLY A 110 6.02 -22.26 7.88
C GLY A 110 5.69 -22.06 6.41
N THR A 111 4.68 -22.76 5.93
CA THR A 111 4.22 -22.73 4.54
C THR A 111 2.83 -22.12 4.45
N PHE A 112 2.51 -21.57 3.28
CA PHE A 112 1.17 -21.07 3.01
C PHE A 112 0.64 -21.57 1.67
N ARG A 113 -0.69 -21.51 1.55
CA ARG A 113 -1.46 -21.75 0.34
C ARG A 113 -2.42 -20.57 0.14
N PHE A 114 -2.45 -20.01 -1.07
CA PHE A 114 -3.41 -19.00 -1.45
C PHE A 114 -4.50 -19.59 -2.34
N THR A 115 -5.75 -19.30 -1.99
CA THR A 115 -6.94 -19.63 -2.78
C THR A 115 -7.61 -18.33 -3.22
N PRO A 116 -7.52 -17.95 -4.51
CA PRO A 116 -8.16 -16.73 -5.01
C PRO A 116 -9.69 -16.83 -4.94
N ASN A 117 -10.37 -15.70 -4.84
CA ASN A 117 -11.83 -15.62 -4.88
C ASN A 117 -12.35 -15.13 -6.26
N PRO A 118 -12.92 -16.01 -7.11
CA PRO A 118 -13.43 -15.61 -8.43
C PRO A 118 -14.58 -14.60 -8.39
N GLN A 119 -15.35 -14.57 -7.30
CA GLN A 119 -16.44 -13.59 -7.15
C GLN A 119 -15.89 -12.17 -7.00
N PHE A 120 -14.79 -12.00 -6.28
CA PHE A 120 -14.10 -10.71 -6.19
C PHE A 120 -13.62 -10.23 -7.55
N VAL A 121 -13.01 -11.11 -8.35
CA VAL A 121 -12.56 -10.77 -9.71
C VAL A 121 -13.72 -10.25 -10.55
N SER A 122 -14.85 -10.95 -10.52
CA SER A 122 -16.06 -10.55 -11.26
C SER A 122 -16.57 -9.18 -10.78
N MET A 123 -16.66 -8.97 -9.47
CA MET A 123 -17.09 -7.70 -8.88
C MET A 123 -16.16 -6.53 -9.21
N MET A 124 -14.84 -6.75 -9.22
CA MET A 124 -13.85 -5.73 -9.57
C MET A 124 -13.91 -5.40 -11.07
N LYS A 125 -14.10 -6.42 -11.92
CA LYS A 125 -14.26 -6.22 -13.37
C LYS A 125 -15.48 -5.37 -13.71
N THR A 126 -16.61 -5.56 -13.01
CA THR A 126 -17.80 -4.69 -13.19
C THR A 126 -17.56 -3.22 -12.80
N ARG A 127 -16.54 -2.96 -11.98
CA ARG A 127 -16.09 -1.61 -11.60
C ARG A 127 -15.02 -1.05 -12.54
N GLY A 128 -14.67 -1.77 -13.60
CA GLY A 128 -13.62 -1.39 -14.55
C GLY A 128 -12.21 -1.82 -14.14
N PHE A 129 -12.05 -2.55 -13.04
CA PHE A 129 -10.76 -3.05 -12.56
C PHE A 129 -10.56 -4.51 -13.00
N ASP A 130 -9.89 -4.69 -14.14
CA ASP A 130 -9.65 -6.01 -14.70
C ASP A 130 -8.33 -6.61 -14.19
N PHE A 131 -8.44 -7.63 -13.32
CA PHE A 131 -7.31 -8.37 -12.78
C PHE A 131 -6.72 -9.39 -13.78
N GLU A 132 -7.45 -9.74 -14.83
CA GLU A 132 -7.06 -10.75 -15.82
C GLU A 132 -6.23 -10.16 -16.98
N THR A 133 -6.27 -8.84 -17.16
CA THR A 133 -5.54 -8.15 -18.22
C THR A 133 -4.29 -7.47 -17.67
N ASP A 134 -3.12 -7.88 -18.15
CA ASP A 134 -1.89 -7.08 -18.15
C ASP A 134 -1.01 -7.41 -19.37
N SER A 135 -0.01 -6.56 -19.61
CA SER A 135 0.93 -6.49 -20.74
C SER A 135 2.04 -7.56 -20.74
N SER A 136 1.97 -8.55 -19.85
CA SER A 136 2.98 -9.60 -19.73
C SER A 136 2.71 -10.79 -20.66
N ASN A 137 3.79 -11.47 -21.09
CA ASN A 137 3.70 -12.66 -21.95
C ASN A 137 3.19 -13.92 -21.22
N ASP A 138 2.98 -13.87 -19.89
CA ASP A 138 2.47 -14.98 -19.08
C ASP A 138 1.30 -14.53 -18.18
N LYS A 139 0.11 -14.47 -18.80
CA LYS A 139 -1.10 -13.89 -18.20
C LYS A 139 -1.60 -14.62 -16.95
N LYS A 140 -1.34 -15.93 -16.82
CA LYS A 140 -1.92 -16.73 -15.71
C LYS A 140 -1.20 -16.48 -14.40
N LYS A 141 0.13 -16.43 -14.43
CA LYS A 141 0.96 -16.19 -13.25
C LYS A 141 0.75 -14.78 -12.69
N ASP A 142 0.65 -13.80 -13.59
CA ASP A 142 0.39 -12.41 -13.20
C ASP A 142 -0.97 -12.23 -12.51
N PHE A 143 -2.01 -12.91 -13.02
CA PHE A 143 -3.35 -12.89 -12.41
C PHE A 143 -3.37 -13.39 -10.95
N GLU A 144 -2.78 -14.56 -10.67
CA GLU A 144 -2.73 -15.09 -9.30
C GLU A 144 -1.87 -14.21 -8.39
N ASP A 145 -0.77 -13.65 -8.92
CA ASP A 145 0.11 -12.73 -8.20
C ASP A 145 -0.60 -11.43 -7.81
N ARG A 146 -1.40 -10.85 -8.71
CA ARG A 146 -2.21 -9.65 -8.45
C ARG A 146 -3.31 -9.90 -7.43
N LEU A 147 -3.96 -11.07 -7.46
CA LEU A 147 -4.94 -11.43 -6.43
C LEU A 147 -4.30 -11.70 -5.07
N PHE A 148 -3.11 -12.31 -5.06
CA PHE A 148 -2.34 -12.47 -3.84
C PHE A 148 -1.92 -11.10 -3.26
N ALA A 149 -1.46 -10.18 -4.12
CA ALA A 149 -1.16 -8.81 -3.72
C ALA A 149 -2.42 -8.09 -3.18
N ALA A 150 -3.56 -8.22 -3.85
CA ALA A 150 -4.84 -7.67 -3.39
C ALA A 150 -5.25 -8.22 -2.01
N ALA A 151 -5.10 -9.53 -1.78
CA ALA A 151 -5.40 -10.16 -0.50
C ALA A 151 -4.45 -9.67 0.61
N THR A 152 -3.16 -9.62 0.35
CA THR A 152 -2.20 -9.12 1.35
C THR A 152 -2.45 -7.64 1.65
N LEU A 153 -2.62 -6.78 0.64
CA LEU A 153 -2.88 -5.35 0.81
C LEU A 153 -4.30 -5.01 1.30
N ASN A 154 -5.17 -6.01 1.46
CA ASN A 154 -6.58 -5.86 1.79
C ASN A 154 -7.32 -4.90 0.84
N VAL A 155 -7.14 -5.10 -0.47
CA VAL A 155 -7.94 -4.41 -1.50
C VAL A 155 -9.35 -4.96 -1.44
N THR A 156 -10.33 -4.06 -1.31
CA THR A 156 -11.75 -4.39 -1.20
C THR A 156 -12.56 -3.70 -2.28
N THR A 157 -13.75 -4.21 -2.52
CA THR A 157 -14.76 -3.56 -3.36
C THR A 157 -15.19 -2.21 -2.80
N VAL A 158 -15.19 -2.05 -1.47
CA VAL A 158 -15.43 -0.75 -0.81
C VAL A 158 -14.35 0.28 -1.17
N LEU A 159 -13.07 -0.11 -1.21
CA LEU A 159 -12.01 0.80 -1.67
C LEU A 159 -12.22 1.21 -3.13
N ALA A 160 -12.59 0.26 -3.98
CA ALA A 160 -12.85 0.54 -5.39
C ALA A 160 -14.03 1.53 -5.56
N ASP A 161 -15.13 1.31 -4.83
CA ASP A 161 -16.31 2.18 -4.86
C ASP A 161 -15.99 3.59 -4.34
N ASP A 162 -15.18 3.69 -3.29
CA ASP A 162 -14.71 4.96 -2.75
C ASP A 162 -13.87 5.77 -3.75
N LEU A 163 -12.94 5.12 -4.46
CA LEU A 163 -12.11 5.79 -5.47
C LEU A 163 -12.93 6.22 -6.70
N LEU A 164 -13.87 5.39 -7.14
CA LEU A 164 -14.75 5.74 -8.26
C LEU A 164 -15.65 6.94 -7.91
N ALA A 165 -16.13 7.03 -6.67
CA ALA A 165 -16.90 8.17 -6.20
C ALA A 165 -16.10 9.49 -6.10
N ALA A 166 -14.77 9.41 -6.09
CA ALA A 166 -13.89 10.57 -5.98
C ALA A 166 -13.59 11.26 -7.33
N ASP A 167 -14.01 10.66 -8.45
CA ASP A 167 -13.80 11.16 -9.82
C ASP A 167 -12.31 11.40 -10.16
N PHE A 168 -11.46 10.41 -9.87
CA PHE A 168 -10.05 10.42 -10.29
C PHE A 168 -9.84 10.25 -11.81
N GLY A 169 -10.91 10.11 -12.58
CA GLY A 169 -10.86 9.63 -13.95
C GLY A 169 -10.68 8.12 -14.04
N LYS A 170 -10.15 7.64 -15.16
CA LYS A 170 -9.94 6.21 -15.40
C LYS A 170 -8.79 5.70 -14.53
N LEU A 171 -9.11 4.79 -13.61
CA LEU A 171 -8.15 4.09 -12.76
C LEU A 171 -7.95 2.65 -13.25
N ASP A 172 -6.78 2.09 -12.98
CA ASP A 172 -6.49 0.67 -13.19
C ASP A 172 -6.24 -0.07 -11.86
N VAL A 173 -5.85 -1.34 -11.95
CA VAL A 173 -5.57 -2.17 -10.76
C VAL A 173 -4.31 -1.74 -10.04
N GLU A 174 -3.31 -1.21 -10.74
CA GLU A 174 -2.11 -0.68 -10.09
C GLU A 174 -2.43 0.54 -9.24
N ASP A 175 -3.40 1.36 -9.67
CA ASP A 175 -3.90 2.48 -8.87
C ASP A 175 -4.63 2.01 -7.60
N LEU A 176 -5.32 0.87 -7.62
CA LEU A 176 -5.88 0.27 -6.40
C LEU A 176 -4.78 -0.13 -5.41
N PHE A 177 -3.69 -0.72 -5.90
CA PHE A 177 -2.56 -1.08 -5.05
C PHE A 177 -1.89 0.16 -4.47
N LYS A 178 -1.64 1.20 -5.29
CA LYS A 178 -1.13 2.48 -4.80
C LYS A 178 -2.05 3.06 -3.72
N ALA A 179 -3.36 3.06 -3.94
CA ALA A 179 -4.32 3.57 -2.98
C ALA A 179 -4.29 2.78 -1.65
N ALA A 180 -4.24 1.45 -1.72
CA ALA A 180 -4.17 0.59 -0.53
C ALA A 180 -2.85 0.76 0.26
N ILE A 181 -1.72 0.91 -0.44
CA ILE A 181 -0.38 1.09 0.14
C ILE A 181 -0.26 2.48 0.78
N PHE A 182 -0.59 3.52 0.03
CA PHE A 182 -0.40 4.91 0.45
C PHE A 182 -1.61 5.50 1.18
N LYS A 183 -2.67 4.72 1.39
CA LYS A 183 -3.91 5.15 2.07
C LYS A 183 -4.53 6.38 1.38
N VAL A 184 -4.61 6.33 0.06
CA VAL A 184 -5.32 7.34 -0.75
C VAL A 184 -6.77 6.89 -0.88
N ASN A 185 -7.70 7.79 -0.56
CA ASN A 185 -9.14 7.56 -0.59
C ASN A 185 -9.88 8.88 -0.90
N SER A 186 -11.20 8.81 -1.11
CA SER A 186 -12.03 9.96 -1.45
C SER A 186 -12.01 11.04 -0.37
N GLN A 187 -11.91 10.65 0.90
CA GLN A 187 -11.81 11.58 2.03
C GLN A 187 -10.55 12.43 1.91
N PHE A 188 -9.39 11.78 1.72
CA PHE A 188 -8.13 12.50 1.58
C PHE A 188 -8.12 13.42 0.36
N MET A 189 -8.71 12.97 -0.76
CA MET A 189 -8.89 13.84 -1.91
C MET A 189 -9.72 15.08 -1.56
N ARG A 190 -10.89 14.92 -0.91
CA ARG A 190 -11.75 16.04 -0.49
C ARG A 190 -11.01 17.01 0.44
N GLU A 191 -10.23 16.49 1.39
CA GLU A 191 -9.41 17.30 2.29
C GLU A 191 -8.37 18.14 1.52
N MET A 192 -7.70 17.54 0.54
CA MET A 192 -6.73 18.27 -0.29
C MET A 192 -7.40 19.29 -1.21
N LYS A 193 -8.56 18.95 -1.79
CA LYS A 193 -9.40 19.89 -2.57
C LYS A 193 -9.78 21.10 -1.72
N ALA A 194 -10.26 20.87 -0.50
CA ALA A 194 -10.63 21.92 0.45
C ALA A 194 -9.43 22.75 0.95
N SER A 195 -8.22 22.21 0.85
CA SER A 195 -6.98 22.89 1.21
C SER A 195 -6.38 23.74 0.08
N GLY A 196 -7.08 23.85 -1.06
CA GLY A 196 -6.64 24.69 -2.18
C GLY A 196 -6.04 23.92 -3.37
N PHE A 197 -6.06 22.58 -3.34
CA PHE A 197 -5.56 21.73 -4.43
C PHE A 197 -6.69 20.91 -5.08
N PRO A 198 -7.58 21.54 -5.86
CA PRO A 198 -8.77 20.88 -6.40
C PRO A 198 -8.50 19.79 -7.44
N ASN A 199 -7.33 19.85 -8.11
CA ASN A 199 -7.03 19.09 -9.33
C ASN A 199 -5.87 18.10 -9.16
N LEU A 200 -5.66 17.58 -7.95
CA LEU A 200 -4.61 16.59 -7.71
C LEU A 200 -4.96 15.25 -8.36
N THR A 201 -3.97 14.67 -9.05
CA THR A 201 -4.07 13.32 -9.61
C THR A 201 -3.85 12.25 -8.53
N MET A 202 -4.11 10.97 -8.86
CA MET A 202 -3.74 9.84 -8.00
C MET A 202 -2.25 9.88 -7.65
N GLU A 203 -1.38 10.18 -8.63
CA GLU A 203 0.07 10.28 -8.42
C GLU A 203 0.43 11.40 -7.45
N ASP A 204 -0.23 12.55 -7.53
CA ASP A 204 0.02 13.67 -6.63
C ASP A 204 -0.43 13.36 -5.20
N LEU A 205 -1.56 12.68 -5.01
CA LEU A 205 -1.98 12.24 -3.67
C LEU A 205 -1.06 11.17 -3.09
N VAL A 206 -0.52 10.28 -3.93
CA VAL A 206 0.53 9.33 -3.52
C VAL A 206 1.78 10.08 -3.06
N LYS A 207 2.26 11.06 -3.84
CA LYS A 207 3.37 11.94 -3.42
C LYS A 207 3.05 12.64 -2.10
N ALA A 208 1.84 13.15 -1.95
CA ALA A 208 1.40 13.83 -0.73
C ALA A 208 1.53 12.90 0.49
N ARG A 209 1.09 11.65 0.36
CA ARG A 209 1.23 10.63 1.42
C ARG A 209 2.67 10.29 1.73
N ILE A 210 3.51 10.10 0.70
CA ILE A 210 4.95 9.82 0.86
C ILE A 210 5.67 10.94 1.60
N PHE A 211 5.40 12.19 1.24
CA PHE A 211 6.05 13.37 1.81
C PHE A 211 5.31 13.98 3.01
N LYS A 212 4.27 13.30 3.52
CA LYS A 212 3.45 13.73 4.66
C LYS A 212 2.89 15.15 4.46
N ILE A 213 2.35 15.40 3.28
CA ILE A 213 1.61 16.61 2.92
C ILE A 213 0.13 16.28 3.11
N ASP A 214 -0.44 16.76 4.20
CA ASP A 214 -1.85 16.68 4.51
C ASP A 214 -2.45 18.08 4.60
N ALA A 215 -3.77 18.16 4.81
CA ALA A 215 -4.48 19.41 4.94
C ALA A 215 -3.95 20.28 6.11
N GLU A 216 -3.40 19.67 7.16
CA GLU A 216 -2.82 20.42 8.28
C GLU A 216 -1.52 21.11 7.86
N PHE A 217 -0.62 20.38 7.22
CA PHE A 217 0.61 20.97 6.69
C PHE A 217 0.32 22.08 5.67
N VAL A 218 -0.65 21.88 4.77
CA VAL A 218 -1.05 22.92 3.81
C VAL A 218 -1.53 24.18 4.54
N ARG A 219 -2.35 24.04 5.58
CA ARG A 219 -2.79 25.19 6.40
C ARG A 219 -1.63 25.90 7.09
N GLN A 220 -0.67 25.15 7.65
CA GLN A 220 0.52 25.73 8.29
C GLN A 220 1.34 26.55 7.28
N VAL A 221 1.57 25.99 6.09
CA VAL A 221 2.32 26.68 5.02
C VAL A 221 1.57 27.92 4.54
N ALA A 222 0.24 27.84 4.40
CA ALA A 222 -0.59 29.00 4.06
C ALA A 222 -0.51 30.11 5.13
N GLN A 223 -0.53 29.77 6.43
CA GLN A 223 -0.36 30.75 7.52
C GLN A 223 1.01 31.45 7.50
N MET A 224 2.00 30.85 6.83
CA MET A 224 3.31 31.45 6.64
C MET A 224 3.38 32.34 5.41
N GLY A 225 2.29 32.50 4.63
CA GLY A 225 2.26 33.35 3.43
C GLY A 225 2.63 32.64 2.14
N PHE A 226 2.56 31.30 2.13
CA PHE A 226 2.82 30.46 0.96
C PHE A 226 1.52 29.80 0.45
N ASP A 227 0.37 30.45 0.65
CA ASP A 227 -0.97 29.96 0.29
C ASP A 227 -1.19 29.83 -1.24
N LYS A 228 -0.35 30.49 -2.03
CA LYS A 228 -0.39 30.48 -3.51
C LYS A 228 0.63 29.55 -4.15
N GLU A 229 1.42 28.85 -3.34
CA GLU A 229 2.45 27.94 -3.86
C GLU A 229 1.79 26.73 -4.54
N PRO A 230 2.27 26.33 -5.74
CA PRO A 230 1.79 25.11 -6.37
C PRO A 230 2.14 23.89 -5.51
N PHE A 231 1.39 22.80 -5.69
CA PHE A 231 1.58 21.58 -4.91
C PHE A 231 3.04 21.06 -4.96
N GLU A 232 3.68 21.16 -6.12
CA GLU A 232 5.08 20.76 -6.31
C GLU A 232 6.07 21.59 -5.47
N SER A 233 5.77 22.85 -5.16
CA SER A 233 6.57 23.64 -4.22
C SER A 233 6.48 23.06 -2.80
N LEU A 234 5.29 22.63 -2.36
CA LEU A 234 5.10 22.00 -1.05
C LEU A 234 5.86 20.67 -0.94
N VAL A 235 5.89 19.90 -2.03
CA VAL A 235 6.69 18.68 -2.16
C VAL A 235 8.17 19.00 -1.97
N LYS A 236 8.71 19.99 -2.69
CA LYS A 236 10.11 20.43 -2.53
C LYS A 236 10.39 20.88 -1.10
N MET A 237 9.51 21.69 -0.50
CA MET A 237 9.65 22.14 0.89
C MET A 237 9.77 20.95 1.85
N ARG A 238 8.94 19.91 1.70
CA ARG A 238 9.03 18.68 2.51
C ARG A 238 10.34 17.91 2.27
N ILE A 239 10.75 17.72 1.02
CA ILE A 239 11.99 17.01 0.65
C ILE A 239 13.21 17.68 1.28
N PHE A 240 13.30 19.01 1.16
CA PHE A 240 14.41 19.79 1.70
C PHE A 240 14.21 20.19 3.17
N LYS A 241 13.15 19.66 3.80
CA LYS A 241 12.82 19.85 5.22
C LYS A 241 12.68 21.33 5.61
N VAL A 242 12.11 22.16 4.74
CA VAL A 242 11.69 23.53 5.09
C VAL A 242 10.57 23.42 6.13
N THR A 243 10.86 23.83 7.38
CA THR A 243 9.92 23.73 8.51
C THR A 243 9.39 25.11 8.93
N PRO A 244 8.24 25.17 9.63
CA PRO A 244 7.76 26.39 10.29
C PRO A 244 8.85 27.15 11.04
N GLU A 245 9.64 26.43 11.83
CA GLU A 245 10.69 26.97 12.69
C GLU A 245 11.82 27.57 11.84
N PHE A 246 12.23 26.88 10.78
CA PHE A 246 13.25 27.39 9.86
C PHE A 246 12.82 28.69 9.18
N ILE A 247 11.56 28.81 8.78
CA ILE A 247 11.02 30.03 8.16
C ILE A 247 11.01 31.18 9.19
N ALA A 248 10.57 30.90 10.43
CA ALA A 248 10.56 31.89 11.51
C ALA A 248 11.98 32.37 11.86
N GLU A 249 12.95 31.45 11.92
CA GLU A 249 14.37 31.78 12.13
C GLU A 249 14.90 32.68 11.02
N ALA A 250 14.68 32.32 9.74
CA ALA A 250 15.12 33.14 8.61
C ALA A 250 14.53 34.56 8.67
N ARG A 251 13.24 34.69 9.01
CA ARG A 251 12.56 35.99 9.18
C ARG A 251 13.14 36.79 10.34
N SER A 252 13.48 36.15 11.46
CA SER A 252 14.09 36.81 12.62
C SER A 252 15.47 37.40 12.31
N GLU A 253 16.18 36.83 11.34
CA GLU A 253 17.47 37.33 10.85
C GLU A 253 17.33 38.45 9.80
N GLY A 254 16.09 38.79 9.42
CA GLY A 254 15.75 39.89 8.51
C GLY A 254 15.39 39.46 7.09
N LEU A 255 15.39 38.16 6.78
CA LEU A 255 14.95 37.64 5.47
C LEU A 255 13.42 37.51 5.47
N THR A 256 12.72 38.61 5.16
CA THR A 256 11.26 38.68 5.24
C THR A 256 10.54 38.42 3.92
N ASP A 257 11.19 38.70 2.79
CA ASP A 257 10.67 38.47 1.43
C ASP A 257 11.28 37.21 0.83
N LEU A 258 10.81 36.04 1.28
CA LEU A 258 11.27 34.73 0.82
C LEU A 258 10.13 33.99 0.13
N ASN A 259 10.36 33.54 -1.10
CA ASN A 259 9.48 32.56 -1.76
C ASN A 259 9.90 31.12 -1.39
N ALA A 260 9.11 30.13 -1.82
CA ALA A 260 9.41 28.73 -1.50
C ALA A 260 10.75 28.25 -2.09
N GLU A 261 11.12 28.73 -3.30
CA GLU A 261 12.38 28.35 -3.94
C GLU A 261 13.59 28.88 -3.17
N ASP A 262 13.52 30.09 -2.63
CA ASP A 262 14.56 30.67 -1.80
C ASP A 262 14.78 29.88 -0.51
N LEU A 263 13.69 29.51 0.17
CA LEU A 263 13.78 28.65 1.37
C LEU A 263 14.39 27.29 1.05
N VAL A 264 13.97 26.67 -0.05
CA VAL A 264 14.55 25.41 -0.53
C VAL A 264 16.04 25.59 -0.84
N LYS A 265 16.43 26.66 -1.53
CA LYS A 265 17.82 26.99 -1.84
C LYS A 265 18.64 27.13 -0.57
N MET A 266 18.14 27.86 0.42
CA MET A 266 18.80 27.99 1.73
C MET A 266 19.01 26.63 2.40
N ARG A 267 18.03 25.72 2.35
CA ARG A 267 18.20 24.35 2.89
C ARG A 267 19.24 23.53 2.13
N ILE A 268 19.27 23.61 0.80
CA ILE A 268 20.26 22.91 -0.04
C ILE A 268 21.67 23.35 0.31
N PHE A 269 21.90 24.66 0.43
CA PHE A 269 23.21 25.23 0.75
C PHE A 269 23.51 25.28 2.26
N LYS A 270 22.63 24.73 3.10
CA LYS A 270 22.75 24.74 4.56
C LYS A 270 22.98 26.15 5.12
N ILE A 271 22.18 27.11 4.64
CA ILE A 271 22.14 28.50 5.14
C ILE A 271 21.21 28.51 6.35
N ASP A 272 21.79 28.55 7.54
CA ASP A 272 21.10 28.62 8.84
C ASP A 272 21.27 30.01 9.48
N SER A 273 20.59 30.24 10.61
CA SER A 273 20.66 31.51 11.35
C SER A 273 22.08 31.90 11.77
N GLN A 274 22.93 30.93 12.13
CA GLN A 274 24.33 31.19 12.45
C GLN A 274 25.11 31.69 11.22
N PHE A 275 24.95 31.04 10.07
CA PHE A 275 25.57 31.47 8.83
C PHE A 275 25.08 32.85 8.40
N ILE A 276 23.78 33.13 8.51
CA ILE A 276 23.21 34.44 8.15
C ILE A 276 23.82 35.55 9.02
N ARG A 277 23.94 35.34 10.34
CA ARG A 277 24.58 36.31 11.25
C ARG A 277 26.04 36.57 10.91
N GLN A 278 26.79 35.53 10.58
CA GLN A 278 28.18 35.69 10.14
C GLN A 278 28.28 36.44 8.81
N ALA A 279 27.47 36.08 7.82
CA ALA A 279 27.45 36.74 6.53
C ALA A 279 27.08 38.23 6.66
N LYS A 280 26.14 38.56 7.56
CA LYS A 280 25.78 39.93 7.91
C LYS A 280 26.94 40.70 8.54
N ALA A 281 27.68 40.09 9.47
CA ALA A 281 28.88 40.68 10.07
C ALA A 281 29.99 40.95 9.04
N ASP A 282 30.09 40.09 8.02
CA ASP A 282 31.03 40.25 6.90
C ASP A 282 30.58 41.30 5.86
N GLY A 283 29.38 41.88 6.02
CA GLY A 283 28.80 42.87 5.11
C GLY A 283 28.14 42.30 3.86
N VAL A 284 27.79 41.01 3.86
CA VAL A 284 27.04 40.39 2.76
C VAL A 284 25.58 40.89 2.80
N PRO A 285 25.02 41.37 1.67
CA PRO A 285 23.60 41.72 1.61
C PRO A 285 22.69 40.54 1.97
N LEU A 286 21.58 40.81 2.66
CA LEU A 286 20.58 39.81 3.04
C LEU A 286 19.68 39.45 1.86
N GLU A 287 20.31 38.93 0.82
CA GLU A 287 19.68 38.36 -0.37
C GLU A 287 20.10 36.90 -0.47
N VAL A 288 19.15 36.00 -0.69
CA VAL A 288 19.41 34.54 -0.69
C VAL A 288 20.52 34.19 -1.68
N GLU A 289 20.52 34.80 -2.87
CA GLU A 289 21.54 34.55 -3.87
C GLU A 289 22.95 34.98 -3.40
N LYS A 290 23.07 36.09 -2.67
CA LYS A 290 24.35 36.56 -2.11
C LYS A 290 24.83 35.67 -0.97
N LEU A 291 23.91 35.21 -0.12
CA LEU A 291 24.21 34.25 0.94
C LEU A 291 24.70 32.92 0.36
N VAL A 292 24.09 32.46 -0.73
CA VAL A 292 24.53 31.26 -1.47
C VAL A 292 25.92 31.48 -2.08
N GLN A 293 26.15 32.61 -2.76
CA GLN A 293 27.46 32.95 -3.32
C GLN A 293 28.55 32.97 -2.23
N LYS A 294 28.24 33.50 -1.05
CA LYS A 294 29.15 33.50 0.10
C LYS A 294 29.41 32.07 0.59
N ARG A 295 28.36 31.24 0.66
CA ARG A 295 28.43 29.84 1.12
C ARG A 295 29.28 28.97 0.22
N ILE A 296 29.24 29.20 -1.10
CA ILE A 296 30.03 28.46 -2.08
C ILE A 296 31.38 29.13 -2.42
N GLY A 297 31.72 30.24 -1.75
CA GLY A 297 33.04 30.88 -1.87
C GLY A 297 33.26 31.75 -3.11
N VAL A 298 32.21 32.11 -3.85
CA VAL A 298 32.30 32.94 -5.07
C VAL A 298 31.91 34.40 -4.86
N TRP A 299 31.41 34.75 -3.66
CA TRP A 299 31.06 36.13 -3.33
C TRP A 299 32.28 37.06 -3.30
N ARG A 300 32.10 38.26 -3.84
CA ARG A 300 33.09 39.36 -3.82
C ARG A 300 32.42 40.59 -3.20
N LYS A 301 33.16 41.26 -2.31
CA LYS A 301 32.73 42.49 -1.63
C LYS A 301 32.71 43.68 -2.59
#